data_AF-A7SE90-F1
#
_entry.id   AF-A7SE90-F1
#
_cell.length_a   1.000
_cell.length_b   1.000
_cell.length_c   1.000
_cell.angle_alpha   90.00
_cell.angle_beta   90.00
_cell.angle_gamma   90.00
#
_symmetry.space_group_name_H-M   'P 1'
#
loop_
_entity.id
_entity.type
_entity.pdbx_description
1 polymer ?
#
loop_
_entity_poly.entity_id
_entity_poly.type
_entity_poly.pdbx_seq_one_letter_code
_entity_poly.pdbx_strand_id
1 'polypeptide(L)'
;NRETAFVHSINAAAVTYFLTRDCRRGIFRNCACVRQTGQAGEWRGCNDNVKFGEVLSKHFLNARHVDKRKARAVIHLHNNAVGRKVSVIGMLP
;
A
#
# COMPACT_ATOMS: atom_id res chain seq x y z
N ASN A 1 0.77 -17.43 15.17
CA ASN A 1 -0.05 -18.48 14.53
C ASN A 1 -0.37 -18.04 13.10
N ARG A 2 -0.95 -18.90 12.26
CA ARG A 2 -1.17 -18.62 10.84
C ARG A 2 -2.25 -17.56 10.63
N GLU A 3 -3.23 -17.55 11.50
CA GLU A 3 -4.40 -16.68 11.49
C GLU A 3 -3.97 -15.22 11.75
N THR A 4 -3.14 -14.98 12.76
CA THR A 4 -2.58 -13.64 12.98
C THR A 4 -1.69 -13.22 11.81
N ALA A 5 -0.92 -14.13 11.21
CA ALA A 5 -0.13 -13.78 10.03
C ALA A 5 -1.01 -13.31 8.86
N PHE A 6 -2.12 -14.01 8.62
CA PHE A 6 -3.10 -13.63 7.61
C PHE A 6 -3.72 -12.25 7.92
N VAL A 7 -4.16 -12.00 9.16
CA VAL A 7 -4.76 -10.72 9.57
C VAL A 7 -3.82 -9.54 9.33
N HIS A 8 -2.54 -9.68 9.66
CA HIS A 8 -1.54 -8.65 9.40
C HIS A 8 -1.36 -8.38 7.90
N SER A 9 -1.27 -9.44 7.11
CA SER A 9 -1.13 -9.34 5.66
C SER A 9 -2.35 -8.68 5.00
N ILE A 10 -3.57 -9.16 5.28
CA ILE A 10 -4.79 -8.63 4.65
C ILE A 10 -5.05 -7.18 5.06
N ASN A 11 -4.81 -6.82 6.32
CA ASN A 11 -4.93 -5.43 6.77
C ASN A 11 -3.93 -4.53 6.07
N ALA A 12 -2.68 -4.97 5.92
CA ALA A 12 -1.67 -4.18 5.21
C ALA A 12 -1.99 -4.02 3.72
N ALA A 13 -2.57 -5.04 3.09
CA ALA A 13 -3.04 -4.97 1.72
C ALA A 13 -4.22 -3.98 1.58
N ALA A 14 -5.25 -4.12 2.43
CA ALA A 14 -6.44 -3.27 2.42
C ALA A 14 -6.08 -1.78 2.62
N VAL A 15 -5.27 -1.47 3.63
CA VAL A 15 -4.82 -0.09 3.88
C VAL A 15 -4.07 0.47 2.67
N THR A 16 -3.20 -0.33 2.04
CA THR A 16 -2.48 0.09 0.82
C THR A 16 -3.45 0.39 -0.33
N TYR A 17 -4.46 -0.45 -0.54
CA TYR A 17 -5.49 -0.26 -1.55
C TYR A 17 -6.28 1.03 -1.34
N PHE A 18 -6.82 1.24 -0.14
CA PHE A 18 -7.62 2.42 0.15
C PHE A 18 -6.80 3.72 0.03
N LEU A 19 -5.60 3.76 0.61
CA LEU A 19 -4.73 4.95 0.52
C LEU A 19 -4.34 5.28 -0.93
N THR A 20 -4.10 4.25 -1.75
CA THR A 20 -3.82 4.42 -3.17
C THR A 20 -5.03 4.98 -3.91
N ARG A 21 -6.22 4.43 -3.64
CA ARG A 21 -7.46 4.83 -4.31
C ARG A 21 -7.88 6.25 -3.93
N ASP A 22 -7.73 6.60 -2.66
CA ASP A 22 -8.04 7.92 -2.13
C ASP A 22 -7.06 8.98 -2.67
N CYS A 23 -5.79 8.59 -2.87
CA CYS A 23 -4.83 9.42 -3.58
C CYS A 23 -5.28 9.75 -5.00
N ARG A 24 -5.73 8.73 -5.77
CA ARG A 24 -6.25 8.95 -7.12
C ARG A 24 -7.49 9.83 -7.14
N ARG A 25 -8.35 9.74 -6.12
CA ARG A 25 -9.55 10.57 -5.97
C ARG A 25 -9.25 12.02 -5.56
N GLY A 26 -8.00 12.34 -5.23
CA GLY A 26 -7.62 13.68 -4.78
C GLY A 26 -8.04 13.99 -3.34
N ILE A 27 -8.27 12.97 -2.50
CA ILE A 27 -8.60 13.17 -1.08
C ILE A 27 -7.38 13.72 -0.31
N PHE A 28 -6.17 13.30 -0.68
CA PHE A 28 -4.94 13.81 -0.09
C PHE A 28 -4.35 14.95 -0.92
N ARG A 29 -3.91 16.03 -0.25
CA ARG A 29 -3.27 17.19 -0.90
C ARG A 29 -1.84 16.91 -1.38
N ASN A 30 -1.14 15.98 -0.73
CA ASN A 30 0.29 15.74 -0.93
C ASN A 30 0.57 14.53 -1.84
N CYS A 31 -0.39 14.12 -2.65
CA CYS A 31 -0.19 13.06 -3.62
C CYS A 31 -1.09 13.28 -4.84
N ALA A 32 -0.71 12.67 -5.95
CA ALA A 32 -1.50 12.68 -7.18
C ALA A 32 -1.40 11.31 -7.85
N CYS A 33 -2.39 11.01 -8.70
CA CYS A 33 -2.33 9.87 -9.59
C CYS A 33 -1.23 10.02 -10.64
N VAL A 34 -0.77 8.89 -11.18
CA VAL A 34 0.18 8.87 -12.29
C VAL A 34 -0.61 9.22 -13.56
N ARG A 35 -0.44 10.44 -14.06
CA ARG A 35 -1.08 10.87 -15.31
C ARG A 35 -0.49 10.06 -16.46
N GLN A 36 -1.35 9.38 -17.23
CA GLN A 36 -0.92 8.73 -18.45
C GLN A 36 -0.70 9.80 -19.52
N THR A 37 0.55 9.96 -19.95
CA THR A 37 0.91 10.77 -21.10
C THR A 37 0.77 9.92 -22.35
N GLY A 38 -0.10 10.34 -23.26
CA GLY A 38 -0.35 9.65 -24.52
C GLY A 38 -0.42 10.61 -25.71
N GLN A 39 -0.23 10.06 -26.91
CA GLN A 39 -0.31 10.80 -28.17
C GLN A 39 -1.73 11.34 -28.40
N ALA A 40 -1.87 12.27 -29.35
CA ALA A 40 -3.17 12.80 -29.73
C ALA A 40 -4.06 11.67 -30.28
N GLY A 41 -5.21 11.42 -29.63
CA GLY A 41 -6.10 10.30 -29.95
C GLY A 41 -6.06 9.14 -28.95
N GLU A 42 -5.13 9.13 -27.98
CA GLU A 42 -5.10 8.11 -26.92
C GLU A 42 -5.94 8.53 -25.70
N TRP A 43 -6.60 7.55 -25.08
CA TRP A 43 -7.31 7.75 -23.81
C TRP A 43 -6.32 8.13 -22.72
N ARG A 44 -6.48 9.34 -22.17
CA ARG A 44 -5.70 9.80 -21.03
C ARG A 44 -6.38 9.36 -19.74
N GLY A 45 -5.66 8.57 -18.95
CA GLY A 45 -6.09 8.11 -17.65
C GLY A 45 -5.30 8.69 -16.48
N CYS A 46 -5.78 8.35 -15.29
CA CYS A 46 -5.23 8.72 -14.00
C CYS A 46 -4.98 7.40 -13.28
N ASN A 47 -3.75 6.89 -13.36
CA ASN A 47 -3.36 5.61 -12.81
C ASN A 47 -3.07 5.71 -11.31
N ASP A 48 -3.35 4.62 -10.62
CA ASP A 48 -3.19 4.52 -9.17
C ASP A 48 -1.72 4.77 -8.79
N ASN A 49 -1.48 5.69 -7.84
CA ASN A 49 -0.14 5.89 -7.26
C ASN A 49 0.10 4.89 -6.13
N VAL A 50 0.32 3.64 -6.53
CA VAL A 50 0.43 2.51 -5.61
C VAL A 50 1.60 2.66 -4.64
N LYS A 51 2.67 3.36 -5.06
CA LYS A 51 3.84 3.63 -4.22
C LYS A 51 3.49 4.52 -3.02
N PHE A 52 2.63 5.52 -3.23
CA PHE A 52 2.14 6.36 -2.15
C PHE A 52 1.41 5.54 -1.08
N GLY A 53 0.46 4.69 -1.50
CA GLY A 53 -0.27 3.82 -0.58
C GLY A 53 0.65 2.85 0.17
N GLU A 54 1.64 2.27 -0.50
CA GLU A 54 2.61 1.35 0.11
C GLU A 54 3.42 2.03 1.22
N VAL A 55 3.98 3.21 0.92
CA VAL A 55 4.82 3.97 1.87
C VAL A 55 3.99 4.41 3.07
N LEU A 56 2.81 4.97 2.84
CA LEU A 56 1.97 5.47 3.91
C LEU A 56 1.42 4.32 4.78
N SER A 57 1.01 3.20 4.17
CA SER A 57 0.64 1.96 4.89
C SER A 57 1.77 1.44 5.76
N LYS A 58 3.02 1.46 5.25
CA LYS A 58 4.20 1.07 6.03
C LYS A 58 4.40 1.97 7.25
N HIS A 59 4.23 3.28 7.10
CA HIS A 59 4.36 4.21 8.23
C HIS A 59 3.34 3.91 9.33
N PHE A 60 2.06 3.76 9.00
CA PHE A 60 1.03 3.51 10.00
C PHE A 60 1.13 2.13 10.67
N LEU A 61 1.26 1.07 9.86
CA LEU A 61 1.17 -0.29 10.38
C LEU A 61 2.46 -0.78 11.05
N ASN A 62 3.60 -0.14 10.75
CA ASN A 62 4.85 -0.49 11.40
C ASN A 62 5.18 0.40 12.63
N ALA A 63 4.49 1.54 12.81
CA ALA A 63 4.75 2.46 13.93
C ALA A 63 4.60 1.79 15.30
N ARG A 64 3.74 0.76 15.44
CA ARG A 64 3.51 0.04 16.70
C ARG A 64 4.62 -0.97 17.05
N HIS A 65 5.54 -1.26 16.14
CA HIS A 65 6.62 -2.23 16.36
C HIS A 65 7.91 -1.56 16.83
N VAL A 66 7.84 -0.91 18.00
CA VAL A 66 8.93 -0.12 18.62
C VAL A 66 10.16 -0.98 18.94
N ASP A 67 9.96 -2.23 19.38
CA ASP A 67 11.05 -3.16 19.68
C ASP A 67 11.15 -4.27 18.63
N LYS A 68 11.95 -4.02 17.60
CA LYS A 68 12.24 -4.97 16.51
C LYS A 68 13.10 -6.16 16.95
N ARG A 69 13.57 -6.21 18.20
CA ARG A 69 14.36 -7.34 18.71
C ARG A 69 13.48 -8.52 19.10
N LYS A 70 12.18 -8.30 19.32
CA LYS A 70 11.22 -9.37 19.63
C LYS A 70 10.86 -10.13 18.35
N ALA A 71 11.03 -11.46 18.36
CA ALA A 71 10.68 -12.33 17.24
C ALA A 71 9.24 -12.10 16.72
N ARG A 72 8.27 -11.87 17.63
CA ARG A 72 6.89 -11.53 17.26
C ARG A 72 6.81 -10.25 16.43
N ALA A 73 7.52 -9.19 16.82
CA ALA A 73 7.53 -7.92 16.08
C ALA A 73 8.11 -8.11 14.66
N VAL A 74 9.18 -8.90 14.50
CA VAL A 74 9.76 -9.22 13.20
C VAL A 74 8.75 -9.95 12.31
N ILE A 75 8.04 -10.94 12.86
CA ILE A 75 7.00 -11.69 12.12
C ILE A 75 5.86 -10.77 11.67
N HIS A 76 5.36 -9.90 12.55
CA HIS A 76 4.31 -8.94 12.17
C HIS A 76 4.77 -7.96 11.09
N LEU A 77 6.01 -7.44 11.19
CA LEU A 77 6.60 -6.57 10.18
C LEU A 77 6.73 -7.27 8.82
N HIS A 78 7.12 -8.55 8.82
CA HIS A 78 7.20 -9.39 7.63
C HIS A 78 5.81 -9.57 7.00
N ASN A 79 4.81 -9.98 7.78
CA ASN A 79 3.45 -10.21 7.28
C ASN A 79 2.83 -8.92 6.70
N ASN A 80 3.01 -7.79 7.39
CA ASN A 80 2.60 -6.50 6.86
C ASN A 80 3.29 -6.19 5.51
N ALA A 81 4.58 -6.52 5.37
CA ALA A 81 5.31 -6.31 4.12
C ALA A 81 4.82 -7.22 2.98
N VAL A 82 4.50 -8.48 3.27
CA VAL A 82 3.89 -9.40 2.30
C VAL A 82 2.55 -8.86 1.80
N GLY A 83 1.67 -8.43 2.72
CA GLY A 83 0.38 -7.84 2.38
C GLY A 83 0.49 -6.64 1.43
N ARG A 84 1.38 -5.70 1.73
CA ARG A 84 1.63 -4.54 0.85
C ARG A 84 2.14 -4.96 -0.53
N LYS A 85 3.05 -5.94 -0.60
CA LYS A 85 3.61 -6.41 -1.88
C LYS A 85 2.54 -7.03 -2.78
N VAL A 86 1.60 -7.80 -2.21
CA VAL A 86 0.46 -8.36 -2.96
C VAL A 86 -0.40 -7.25 -3.55
N SER A 87 -0.72 -6.22 -2.76
CA SER A 87 -1.42 -5.04 -3.25
C SER A 87 -0.69 -4.34 -4.39
N VAL A 88 0.64 -4.19 -4.28
CA VAL A 88 1.43 -3.59 -5.36
C VAL A 88 1.29 -4.38 -6.66
N ILE A 89 1.45 -5.70 -6.59
CA ILE A 89 1.34 -6.57 -7.75
C ILE A 89 -0.08 -6.53 -8.35
N GLY A 90 -1.12 -6.52 -7.52
CA GLY A 90 -2.51 -6.54 -7.97
C GLY A 90 -3.06 -5.21 -8.50
N MET A 91 -2.39 -4.08 -8.27
CA MET A 91 -2.81 -2.75 -8.71
C MET A 91 -1.94 -2.15 -9.82
N LEU A 92 -0.87 -2.84 -10.23
CA LEU A 92 -0.11 -2.44 -11.40
C LEU A 92 -0.95 -2.74 -12.66
N PRO A 93 -1.01 -1.79 -13.61
CA PRO A 93 -1.71 -1.98 -14.88
C PRO A 93 -1.04 -3.02 -15.77
#